data_AF-K1U6G8-F1
#
_entry.id   AF-K1U6G8-F1
#
_cell.length_a   1.000
_cell.length_b   1.000
_cell.length_c   1.000
_cell.angle_alpha   90.00
_cell.angle_beta   90.00
_cell.angle_gamma   90.00
#
_symmetry.space_group_name_H-M   'P 1'
#
loop_
_entity.id
_entity.type
_entity.pdbx_description
1 polymer ?
#
loop_
_entity_poly.entity_id
_entity_poly.type
_entity_poly.pdbx_seq_one_letter_code
_entity_poly.pdbx_strand_id
1 'polypeptide(L)'
;MADNWKDYEVLDTSSGEKLERWGDYFLVRPDPQVIWNTPKHDKKWFKPNGHYHRSNKGGGQWQFFNLPEQWTINYKDLTFNLKPFSFKHTGLFPEQATNWDWFSEKIRNAGRPVKVLNLFAYTGGATLAALNAGAHVTHVDASKGVVAWDKRNATSSGLIDKPVRWLVDDCSKFVE
;
A
#
# COMPACT_ATOMS: atom_id res chain seq x y z
N MET A 1 15.43 5.08 -3.14
CA MET A 1 14.83 4.56 -1.89
C MET A 1 13.42 5.13 -1.79
N ALA A 2 12.55 4.61 -0.93
CA ALA A 2 11.19 5.12 -0.74
C ALA A 2 11.17 6.19 0.37
N ASP A 3 11.96 7.24 0.19
CA ASP A 3 12.23 8.30 1.18
C ASP A 3 11.33 9.54 1.02
N ASN A 4 10.52 9.60 -0.04
CA ASN A 4 9.60 10.72 -0.33
C ASN A 4 8.26 10.65 0.43
N TRP A 5 8.10 9.72 1.37
CA TRP A 5 6.89 9.62 2.18
C TRP A 5 6.84 10.71 3.25
N LYS A 6 5.68 11.37 3.37
CA LYS A 6 5.37 12.25 4.51
C LYS A 6 4.49 11.54 5.52
N ASP A 7 3.53 10.77 5.02
CA ASP A 7 2.49 10.12 5.82
C ASP A 7 2.83 8.66 6.16
N TYR A 8 3.99 8.15 5.77
CA TYR A 8 4.44 6.82 6.16
C TYR A 8 5.88 6.85 6.63
N GLU A 9 6.16 6.12 7.70
CA GLU A 9 7.50 6.01 8.25
C GLU A 9 7.66 4.73 9.07
N VAL A 10 8.80 4.05 8.92
CA VAL A 10 9.23 3.02 9.87
C VAL A 10 10.01 3.73 10.97
N LEU A 11 9.45 3.80 12.18
CA LEU A 11 10.02 4.55 13.30
C LEU A 11 11.08 3.74 14.04
N ASP A 12 10.82 2.45 14.24
CA ASP A 12 11.70 1.55 14.99
C ASP A 12 11.43 0.09 14.61
N THR A 13 12.42 -0.77 14.84
CA THR A 13 12.32 -2.22 14.63
C THR A 13 13.03 -2.95 15.76
N SER A 14 12.35 -3.91 16.38
CA SER A 14 12.96 -4.77 17.39
C SER A 14 12.16 -6.05 17.57
N SER A 15 12.86 -7.15 17.87
CA SER A 15 12.29 -8.39 18.38
C SER A 15 11.24 -9.01 17.44
N GLY A 16 11.50 -9.01 16.13
CA GLY A 16 10.57 -9.55 15.12
C GLY A 16 9.41 -8.63 14.75
N GLU A 17 9.46 -7.35 15.15
CA GLU A 17 8.40 -6.37 14.92
C GLU A 17 8.94 -5.04 14.39
N LYS A 18 8.05 -4.30 13.74
CA LYS A 18 8.25 -2.93 13.33
C LYS A 18 7.16 -2.02 13.89
N LEU A 19 7.58 -0.85 14.35
CA LEU A 19 6.72 0.27 14.71
C LEU A 19 6.67 1.22 13.52
N GLU A 20 5.48 1.45 12.99
CA GLU A 20 5.25 2.25 11.80
C GLU A 20 4.26 3.37 12.07
N ARG A 21 4.48 4.54 11.47
CA ARG A 21 3.49 5.63 11.38
C ARG A 21 2.78 5.57 10.03
N TRP A 22 1.46 5.70 10.05
CA TRP A 22 0.56 5.69 8.90
C TRP A 22 -0.43 6.86 9.04
N GLY A 23 -0.06 8.03 8.52
CA GLY A 23 -0.72 9.30 8.79
C GLY A 23 -0.52 9.68 10.26
N ASP A 24 -1.62 9.82 10.98
CA ASP A 24 -1.66 10.10 12.42
C ASP A 24 -1.65 8.84 13.30
N TYR A 25 -1.65 7.65 12.69
CA TYR A 25 -1.83 6.38 13.39
C TYR A 25 -0.53 5.58 13.49
N PHE A 26 -0.33 4.92 14.62
CA PHE A 26 0.85 4.09 14.88
C PHE A 26 0.47 2.62 14.92
N LEU A 27 1.16 1.80 14.13
CA LEU A 27 0.90 0.38 14.02
C LEU A 27 2.15 -0.42 14.42
N VAL A 28 1.95 -1.48 15.19
CA VAL A 28 2.98 -2.50 15.44
C VAL A 28 2.63 -3.73 14.61
N ARG A 29 3.57 -4.16 13.75
CA ARG A 29 3.36 -5.30 12.85
C ARG A 29 4.55 -6.25 12.88
N PRO A 30 4.32 -7.55 12.63
CA PRO A 30 5.40 -8.53 12.59
C PRO A 30 6.23 -8.38 11.32
N ASP A 31 7.54 -8.42 11.50
CA ASP A 31 8.54 -8.49 10.44
C ASP A 31 9.60 -9.54 10.81
N PRO A 32 9.56 -10.74 10.20
CA PRO A 32 10.46 -11.83 10.54
C PRO A 32 11.93 -11.54 10.19
N GLN A 33 12.22 -10.50 9.41
CA GLN A 33 13.59 -10.10 9.09
C GLN A 33 14.24 -9.28 10.21
N VAL A 34 13.45 -8.78 11.16
CA VAL A 34 13.93 -8.05 12.34
C VAL A 34 14.43 -9.06 13.38
N ILE A 35 15.68 -9.50 13.23
CA ILE A 35 16.29 -10.53 14.10
C ILE A 35 17.01 -9.96 15.34
N TRP A 36 17.19 -8.64 15.39
CA TRP A 36 17.82 -7.95 16.53
C TRP A 36 16.81 -7.68 17.64
N ASN A 37 17.33 -7.52 18.86
CA ASN A 37 16.54 -7.22 20.05
C ASN A 37 17.14 -6.01 20.77
N THR A 38 16.51 -4.85 20.61
CA THR A 38 16.93 -3.58 21.19
C THR A 38 15.86 -3.06 22.16
N PRO A 39 16.23 -2.23 23.15
CA PRO A 39 15.24 -1.62 24.03
C PRO A 39 14.26 -0.73 23.24
N LYS A 40 12.96 -0.99 23.41
CA LYS A 40 11.86 -0.21 22.79
C LYS A 40 11.66 1.12 23.55
N HIS A 41 12.41 2.15 23.20
CA HIS A 41 12.36 3.45 23.88
C HIS A 41 11.15 4.32 23.49
N ASP A 42 10.65 4.22 22.26
CA ASP A 42 9.49 5.00 21.82
C ASP A 42 8.23 4.54 22.57
N LYS A 43 7.55 5.46 23.25
CA LYS A 43 6.30 5.21 24.00
C LYS A 43 5.20 4.60 23.13
N LYS A 44 5.25 4.81 21.80
CA LYS A 44 4.27 4.29 20.84
C LYS A 44 4.32 2.77 20.69
N TRP A 45 5.41 2.11 21.08
CA TRP A 45 5.45 0.65 21.22
C TRP A 45 4.43 0.13 22.24
N PHE A 46 4.16 0.90 23.29
CA PHE A 46 3.29 0.51 24.40
C PHE A 46 1.88 1.11 24.31
N LYS A 47 1.67 2.05 23.39
CA LYS A 47 0.38 2.69 23.11
C LYS A 47 0.14 2.85 21.59
N PRO A 48 0.20 1.76 20.79
CA PRO A 48 -0.10 1.85 19.38
C PRO A 48 -1.61 2.04 19.15
N ASN A 49 -1.99 2.50 17.96
CA ASN A 49 -3.40 2.51 17.54
C ASN A 49 -3.86 1.10 17.14
N GLY A 50 -2.96 0.28 16.59
CA GLY A 50 -3.22 -1.12 16.28
C GLY A 50 -1.98 -2.00 16.35
N HIS A 51 -2.16 -3.25 16.77
CA HIS A 51 -1.08 -4.26 16.84
C HIS A 51 -1.56 -5.55 16.18
N TYR A 52 -0.83 -6.02 15.17
CA TYR A 52 -1.10 -7.33 14.57
C TYR A 52 -0.31 -8.43 15.28
N HIS A 53 -1.01 -9.33 15.95
CA HIS A 53 -0.42 -10.49 16.64
C HIS A 53 -0.38 -11.68 15.70
N ARG A 54 0.81 -12.15 15.34
CA ARG A 54 0.98 -13.35 14.51
C ARG A 54 0.63 -14.62 15.30
N SER A 55 -0.08 -15.55 14.68
CA SER A 55 -0.35 -16.87 15.26
C SER A 55 0.69 -17.90 14.81
N ASN A 56 1.12 -18.77 15.73
CA ASN A 56 2.00 -19.90 15.45
C ASN A 56 1.34 -20.95 14.52
N LYS A 57 0.01 -20.93 14.38
CA LYS A 57 -0.75 -21.81 13.47
C LYS A 57 -0.96 -21.20 12.08
N GLY A 58 -0.33 -20.06 11.79
CA GLY A 58 -0.57 -19.28 10.58
C GLY A 58 -1.62 -18.19 10.78
N GLY A 59 -1.51 -17.12 10.00
CA GLY A 59 -2.35 -15.93 10.16
C GLY A 59 -2.02 -15.13 11.43
N GLY A 60 -3.06 -14.59 12.05
CA GLY A 60 -2.95 -13.69 13.19
C GLY A 60 -4.21 -12.85 13.35
N GLN A 61 -4.19 -11.94 14.32
CA GLN A 61 -5.32 -11.07 14.62
C GLN A 61 -4.86 -9.65 14.95
N TRP A 62 -5.68 -8.69 14.57
CA TRP A 62 -5.50 -7.31 15.01
C TRP A 62 -6.05 -7.12 16.41
N GLN A 63 -5.28 -6.44 17.25
CA GLN A 63 -5.76 -5.76 18.44
C GLN A 63 -5.86 -4.27 18.11
N PHE A 64 -7.05 -3.69 18.28
CA PHE A 64 -7.30 -2.27 18.03
C PHE A 64 -7.43 -1.52 19.34
N PHE A 65 -6.94 -0.28 19.34
CA PHE A 65 -7.06 0.64 20.46
C PHE A 65 -7.86 1.87 20.03
N ASN A 66 -7.22 2.78 19.31
CA ASN A 66 -7.81 4.01 18.77
C ASN A 66 -7.51 4.12 17.27
N LEU A 67 -7.76 3.05 16.51
CA LEU A 67 -7.59 3.03 15.05
C LEU A 67 -8.97 3.11 14.39
N PRO A 68 -9.21 4.03 13.45
CA PRO A 68 -10.45 4.07 12.70
C PRO A 68 -10.55 2.85 11.79
N GLU A 69 -11.78 2.49 11.40
CA GLU A 69 -12.01 1.40 10.45
C GLU A 69 -11.33 1.66 9.09
N GLN A 70 -11.29 2.93 8.67
CA GLN A 70 -10.66 3.38 7.45
C GLN A 70 -10.02 4.76 7.69
N TRP A 71 -8.87 5.01 7.06
CA TRP A 71 -8.24 6.33 7.01
C TRP A 71 -7.50 6.48 5.69
N THR A 72 -6.99 7.68 5.43
CA THR A 72 -6.21 7.97 4.23
C THR A 72 -4.79 8.36 4.56
N ILE A 73 -3.87 8.06 3.64
CA ILE A 73 -2.52 8.63 3.62
C ILE A 73 -2.20 9.16 2.23
N ASN A 74 -1.27 10.09 2.15
CA ASN A 74 -0.84 10.69 0.89
C ASN A 74 0.59 10.29 0.51
N TYR A 75 0.78 10.09 -0.79
CA TYR A 75 2.08 10.02 -1.43
C TYR A 75 2.12 10.99 -2.61
N LYS A 76 2.81 12.12 -2.45
CA LYS A 76 2.78 13.21 -3.45
C LYS A 76 1.31 13.58 -3.75
N ASP A 77 0.89 13.48 -5.00
CA ASP A 77 -0.47 13.82 -5.46
C ASP A 77 -1.47 12.66 -5.32
N LEU A 78 -1.05 11.50 -4.81
CA LEU A 78 -1.89 10.31 -4.65
C LEU A 78 -2.47 10.22 -3.24
N THR A 79 -3.73 9.82 -3.14
CA THR A 79 -4.44 9.57 -1.88
C THR A 79 -4.85 8.10 -1.83
N PHE A 80 -4.38 7.38 -0.81
CA PHE A 80 -4.69 5.97 -0.60
C PHE A 80 -5.60 5.77 0.59
N ASN A 81 -6.70 5.04 0.40
CA ASN A 81 -7.57 4.58 1.46
C ASN A 81 -6.98 3.30 2.06
N LEU A 82 -6.87 3.28 3.39
CA LEU A 82 -6.32 2.19 4.17
C LEU A 82 -7.39 1.61 5.11
N LYS A 83 -7.20 0.34 5.45
CA LYS A 83 -7.93 -0.33 6.54
C LYS A 83 -7.13 -1.53 7.02
N PRO A 84 -7.33 -1.99 8.27
CA PRO A 84 -6.79 -3.28 8.68
C PRO A 84 -7.55 -4.40 7.93
N PHE A 85 -6.84 -5.17 7.10
CA PHE A 85 -7.41 -6.36 6.47
C PHE A 85 -7.34 -7.57 7.44
N SER A 86 -7.91 -8.71 7.04
CA SER A 86 -7.85 -9.95 7.84
C SER A 86 -6.42 -10.42 8.14
N PHE A 87 -5.46 -10.00 7.31
CA PHE A 87 -4.02 -10.23 7.51
C PHE A 87 -3.31 -8.95 7.97
N LYS A 88 -1.99 -9.02 8.15
CA LYS A 88 -1.15 -7.88 8.56
C LYS A 88 -1.15 -6.67 7.60
N HIS A 89 -1.81 -6.74 6.45
CA HIS A 89 -1.79 -5.70 5.44
C HIS A 89 -2.78 -4.58 5.77
N THR A 90 -2.39 -3.34 5.44
CA THR A 90 -3.19 -2.13 5.60
C THR A 90 -3.81 -1.64 4.29
N GLY A 91 -3.53 -2.33 3.18
CA GLY A 91 -3.98 -1.95 1.84
C GLY A 91 -2.94 -1.18 1.02
N LEU A 92 -1.69 -1.10 1.46
CA LEU A 92 -0.60 -0.50 0.67
C LEU A 92 0.76 -1.09 1.05
N PHE A 93 1.69 -1.09 0.08
CA PHE A 93 3.10 -1.44 0.26
C PHE A 93 3.95 -0.19 -0.01
N PRO A 94 4.22 0.65 1.01
CA PRO A 94 4.88 1.94 0.85
C PRO A 94 6.28 1.86 0.22
N GLU A 95 6.98 0.74 0.40
CA GLU A 95 8.28 0.47 -0.19
C GLU A 95 8.26 0.47 -1.73
N GLN A 96 7.11 0.14 -2.34
CA GLN A 96 6.91 0.14 -3.79
C GLN A 96 6.91 1.54 -4.40
N ALA A 97 6.84 2.60 -3.59
CA ALA A 97 6.94 3.98 -4.04
C ALA A 97 8.22 4.27 -4.84
N THR A 98 9.32 3.57 -4.54
CA THR A 98 10.55 3.65 -5.35
C THR A 98 10.29 3.26 -6.81
N ASN A 99 9.50 2.20 -7.03
CA ASN A 99 9.15 1.72 -8.37
C ASN A 99 8.16 2.67 -9.04
N TRP A 100 7.21 3.22 -8.27
CA TRP A 100 6.23 4.20 -8.75
C TRP A 100 6.93 5.44 -9.29
N ASP A 101 7.87 5.98 -8.54
CA ASP A 101 8.67 7.14 -8.96
C ASP A 101 9.45 6.85 -10.24
N TRP A 102 10.15 5.71 -10.25
CA TRP A 102 10.98 5.30 -11.38
C TRP A 102 10.20 5.16 -12.70
N PHE A 103 9.07 4.44 -12.70
CA PHE A 103 8.32 4.30 -13.95
C PHE A 103 7.55 5.58 -14.29
N SER A 104 7.14 6.38 -13.30
CA SER A 104 6.38 7.61 -13.55
C SER A 104 7.22 8.64 -14.30
N GLU A 105 8.51 8.74 -13.98
CA GLU A 105 9.44 9.57 -14.74
C GLU A 105 9.54 9.11 -16.20
N LYS A 106 9.67 7.80 -16.43
CA LYS A 106 9.74 7.22 -17.78
C LYS A 106 8.46 7.48 -18.59
N ILE A 107 7.30 7.36 -17.96
CA ILE A 107 6.01 7.63 -18.60
C ILE A 107 5.93 9.10 -19.04
N ARG A 108 6.24 10.04 -18.13
CA ARG A 108 6.20 11.48 -18.42
C ARG A 108 7.15 11.88 -19.55
N ASN A 109 8.34 11.27 -19.59
CA ASN A 109 9.38 11.58 -20.56
C ASN A 109 9.29 10.76 -21.86
N ALA A 110 8.27 9.93 -22.04
CA ALA A 110 8.18 9.02 -23.18
C ALA A 110 7.97 9.72 -24.54
N GLY A 111 7.48 10.98 -24.54
CA GLY A 111 7.16 11.72 -25.77
C GLY A 111 6.02 11.10 -26.60
N ARG A 112 5.30 10.10 -26.06
CA ARG A 112 4.20 9.38 -26.70
C ARG A 112 3.24 8.83 -25.65
N PRO A 113 1.99 8.48 -26.01
CA PRO A 113 1.10 7.73 -25.14
C PRO A 113 1.73 6.39 -24.71
N VAL A 114 1.75 6.12 -23.40
CA VAL A 114 2.26 4.88 -22.82
C VAL A 114 1.10 4.01 -22.37
N LYS A 115 1.16 2.71 -22.70
CA LYS A 115 0.23 1.70 -22.20
C LYS A 115 0.95 0.86 -21.14
N VAL A 116 0.35 0.74 -19.96
CA VAL A 116 0.89 -0.02 -18.82
C VAL A 116 -0.04 -1.19 -18.52
N LEU A 117 0.52 -2.39 -18.41
CA LEU A 117 -0.17 -3.56 -17.87
C LEU A 117 0.30 -3.77 -16.43
N ASN A 118 -0.62 -3.71 -15.48
CA ASN A 118 -0.36 -3.98 -14.07
C ASN A 118 -1.06 -5.29 -13.67
N LEU A 119 -0.28 -6.33 -13.43
CA LEU A 119 -0.74 -7.66 -13.00
C LEU A 119 -0.58 -7.80 -11.50
N PHE A 120 -1.43 -8.60 -10.86
CA PHE A 120 -1.51 -8.73 -9.40
C PHE A 120 -1.57 -7.33 -8.76
N ALA A 121 -2.39 -6.47 -9.36
CA ALA A 121 -2.32 -5.03 -9.19
C ALA A 121 -2.75 -4.57 -7.79
N TYR A 122 -3.36 -5.46 -7.00
CA TYR A 122 -3.76 -5.24 -5.63
C TYR A 122 -4.62 -3.95 -5.51
N THR A 123 -4.43 -3.18 -4.44
CA THR A 123 -5.17 -1.94 -4.17
C THR A 123 -4.72 -0.75 -5.03
N GLY A 124 -3.87 -0.98 -6.04
CA GLY A 124 -3.67 -0.02 -7.11
C GLY A 124 -2.52 0.95 -7.01
N GLY A 125 -1.62 0.82 -6.03
CA GLY A 125 -0.48 1.75 -5.87
C GLY A 125 0.24 2.09 -7.19
N ALA A 126 0.62 1.04 -7.95
CA ALA A 126 1.26 1.21 -9.25
C ALA A 126 0.31 1.71 -10.35
N THR A 127 -0.96 1.27 -10.34
CA THR A 127 -1.99 1.75 -11.28
C THR A 127 -2.19 3.24 -11.17
N LEU A 128 -2.38 3.77 -9.96
CA LEU A 128 -2.60 5.20 -9.75
C LEU A 128 -1.38 6.03 -10.07
N ALA A 129 -0.19 5.57 -9.71
CA ALA A 129 1.04 6.26 -10.09
C ALA A 129 1.20 6.33 -11.63
N ALA A 130 0.88 5.26 -12.36
CA ALA A 130 0.95 5.24 -13.82
C ALA A 130 -0.12 6.17 -14.45
N LEU A 131 -1.35 6.17 -13.93
CA LEU A 131 -2.41 7.08 -14.37
C LEU A 131 -2.05 8.54 -14.11
N ASN A 132 -1.50 8.85 -12.92
CA ASN A 132 -1.07 10.20 -12.56
C ASN A 132 0.09 10.67 -13.46
N ALA A 133 0.96 9.77 -13.89
CA ALA A 133 2.02 10.06 -14.85
C ALA A 133 1.53 10.22 -16.30
N GLY A 134 0.25 9.93 -16.58
CA GLY A 134 -0.37 10.11 -17.90
C GLY A 134 -0.46 8.85 -18.77
N ALA A 135 -0.23 7.66 -18.20
CA ALA A 135 -0.37 6.41 -18.96
C ALA A 135 -1.84 5.96 -19.10
N HIS A 136 -2.08 5.12 -20.10
CA HIS A 136 -3.28 4.28 -20.20
C HIS A 136 -2.99 2.96 -19.50
N VAL A 137 -3.80 2.58 -18.51
CA VAL A 137 -3.48 1.43 -17.65
C VAL A 137 -4.48 0.30 -17.84
N THR A 138 -4.00 -0.93 -17.94
CA THR A 138 -4.81 -2.13 -17.73
C THR A 138 -4.47 -2.67 -16.34
N HIS A 139 -5.42 -2.60 -15.43
CA HIS A 139 -5.33 -3.14 -14.07
C HIS A 139 -5.94 -4.55 -14.07
N VAL A 140 -5.20 -5.55 -13.59
CA VAL A 140 -5.66 -6.94 -13.48
C VAL A 140 -5.43 -7.47 -12.07
N ASP A 141 -6.49 -7.91 -11.42
CA ASP A 141 -6.44 -8.63 -10.14
C ASP A 141 -7.62 -9.60 -10.04
N ALA A 142 -7.40 -10.82 -9.56
CA ALA A 142 -8.45 -11.83 -9.46
C ALA A 142 -9.52 -11.50 -8.39
N SER A 143 -9.21 -10.60 -7.45
CA SER A 143 -10.10 -10.26 -6.35
C SER A 143 -10.99 -9.06 -6.67
N LYS A 144 -12.29 -9.33 -6.87
CA LYS A 144 -13.32 -8.28 -7.05
C LYS A 144 -13.30 -7.22 -5.95
N GLY A 145 -13.08 -7.63 -4.70
CA GLY A 145 -13.04 -6.72 -3.56
C GLY A 145 -11.82 -5.79 -3.57
N VAL A 146 -10.69 -6.26 -4.08
CA VAL A 146 -9.44 -5.51 -4.23
C VAL A 146 -9.55 -4.53 -5.40
N VAL A 147 -10.09 -4.95 -6.55
CA VAL A 147 -10.36 -4.05 -7.69
C VAL A 147 -11.34 -2.94 -7.30
N ALA A 148 -12.38 -3.27 -6.52
CA ALA A 148 -13.30 -2.27 -5.98
C ALA A 148 -12.63 -1.32 -4.96
N TRP A 149 -11.57 -1.76 -4.29
CA TRP A 149 -10.76 -0.92 -3.41
C TRP A 149 -9.87 0.03 -4.22
N ASP A 150 -9.23 -0.44 -5.29
CA ASP A 150 -8.45 0.42 -6.19
C ASP A 150 -9.33 1.52 -6.81
N LYS A 151 -10.53 1.19 -7.30
CA LYS A 151 -11.48 2.20 -7.80
C LYS A 151 -11.76 3.31 -6.77
N ARG A 152 -11.82 3.00 -5.48
CA ARG A 152 -11.94 4.03 -4.43
C ARG A 152 -10.68 4.86 -4.27
N ASN A 153 -9.51 4.25 -4.33
CA ASN A 153 -8.24 4.98 -4.33
C ASN A 153 -8.10 5.90 -5.56
N ALA A 154 -8.57 5.44 -6.74
CA ALA A 154 -8.64 6.26 -7.94
C ALA A 154 -9.56 7.48 -7.75
N THR A 155 -10.75 7.29 -7.16
CA THR A 155 -11.63 8.43 -6.81
C THR A 155 -10.96 9.38 -5.82
N SER A 156 -10.38 8.87 -4.73
CA SER A 156 -9.69 9.69 -3.72
C SER A 156 -8.48 10.44 -4.26
N SER A 157 -7.84 9.91 -5.31
CA SER A 157 -6.70 10.55 -5.99
C SER A 157 -7.14 11.45 -7.17
N GLY A 158 -8.44 11.59 -7.45
CA GLY A 158 -8.92 12.36 -8.62
C GLY A 158 -8.58 11.74 -9.97
N LEU A 159 -8.40 10.41 -10.03
CA LEU A 159 -7.97 9.66 -11.21
C LEU A 159 -9.05 8.71 -11.77
N ILE A 160 -10.27 8.71 -11.23
CA ILE A 160 -11.32 7.76 -11.64
C ILE A 160 -11.71 7.88 -13.12
N ASP A 161 -11.64 9.09 -13.68
CA ASP A 161 -11.96 9.38 -15.09
C ASP A 161 -10.75 9.23 -16.03
N LYS A 162 -9.59 8.80 -15.52
CA LYS A 162 -8.38 8.55 -16.33
C LYS A 162 -8.52 7.26 -17.14
N PRO A 163 -7.74 7.08 -18.23
CA PRO A 163 -7.84 5.92 -19.10
C PRO A 163 -7.33 4.63 -18.42
N VAL A 164 -8.21 3.95 -17.70
CA VAL A 164 -7.93 2.66 -17.05
C VAL A 164 -8.96 1.60 -17.39
N ARG A 165 -8.48 0.40 -17.76
CA ARG A 165 -9.29 -0.81 -17.91
C ARG A 165 -9.17 -1.65 -16.65
N TRP A 166 -10.25 -1.76 -15.90
CA TRP A 166 -10.35 -2.54 -14.68
C TRP A 166 -10.77 -3.98 -14.97
N LEU A 167 -9.94 -4.97 -14.65
CA LEU A 167 -10.21 -6.38 -14.88
C LEU A 167 -10.19 -7.18 -13.59
N VAL A 168 -11.27 -7.93 -13.37
CA VAL A 168 -11.34 -8.99 -12.36
C VAL A 168 -11.12 -10.31 -13.08
N ASP A 169 -9.86 -10.72 -13.21
CA ASP A 169 -9.47 -11.92 -13.95
C ASP A 169 -8.20 -12.55 -13.36
N ASP A 170 -7.98 -13.81 -13.67
CA ASP A 170 -6.70 -14.46 -13.39
C ASP A 170 -5.60 -13.84 -14.26
N CYS A 171 -4.47 -13.48 -13.64
CA CYS A 171 -3.41 -12.76 -14.34
C CYS A 171 -2.71 -13.60 -15.40
N SER A 172 -2.53 -14.90 -15.16
CA SER A 172 -1.88 -15.81 -16.12
C SER A 172 -2.79 -16.02 -17.32
N LYS A 173 -4.07 -16.35 -17.08
CA LYS A 173 -5.09 -16.50 -18.12
C LYS A 173 -5.28 -15.23 -18.96
N PHE A 174 -5.15 -14.05 -18.36
CA PHE A 174 -5.32 -12.79 -19.07
C PHE A 174 -4.20 -12.51 -20.08
N VAL A 175 -2.98 -13.02 -19.83
CA VAL A 175 -1.80 -12.74 -20.68
C VAL A 175 -1.45 -13.85 -21.67
N GLU A 176 -2.19 -14.96 -21.63
CA GLU A 176 -2.21 -15.99 -22.68
C GLU A 176 -2.90 -15.48 -23.95
#